data_AF-A0AAE6IY38-F1
#
_entry.id   AF-A0AAE6IY38-F1
#
_cell.length_a   1.000
_cell.length_b   1.000
_cell.length_c   1.000
_cell.angle_alpha   90.00
_cell.angle_beta   90.00
_cell.angle_gamma   90.00
#
_symmetry.space_group_name_H-M   'P 1'
#
loop_
_entity.id
_entity.type
_entity.pdbx_description
1 polymer ?
#
loop_
_entity_poly.entity_id
_entity_poly.type
_entity_poly.pdbx_seq_one_letter_code
_entity_poly.pdbx_strand_id
1 'polypeptide(L)'
;MIKTSYEIKIKLNDNEFELTINEPNAKERKLLELKRQAGQKDLDRFEAQKVAYEESLRQISHKQEMVTLNLELSKELKGDELVALLKETKELKNQIYAISTTLKEPDFKPLEAGLEDILRYKSELLISGAKKDEFLKSIDELSISYKFLWDEIAKKVGVESQKKP
;
A
#
# COMPACT_ATOMS: atom_id res chain seq x y z
N MET A 1 19.36 -12.91 -27.61
CA MET A 1 18.72 -11.71 -27.02
C MET A 1 19.84 -10.90 -26.37
N ILE A 2 20.08 -9.67 -26.81
CA ILE A 2 21.11 -8.80 -26.23
C ILE A 2 20.69 -8.54 -24.78
N LYS A 3 21.53 -8.89 -23.81
CA LYS A 3 21.30 -8.53 -22.41
C LYS A 3 21.69 -7.07 -22.26
N THR A 4 20.71 -6.18 -22.15
CA THR A 4 20.99 -4.79 -21.80
C THR A 4 21.40 -4.75 -20.33
N SER A 5 22.61 -4.27 -20.07
CA SER A 5 23.10 -3.97 -18.74
C SER A 5 23.42 -2.48 -18.62
N TYR A 6 23.23 -1.96 -17.41
CA TYR A 6 23.52 -0.59 -17.04
C TYR A 6 24.51 -0.61 -15.88
N GLU A 7 25.64 0.06 -16.06
CA GLU A 7 26.58 0.29 -14.97
C GLU A 7 26.17 1.57 -14.26
N ILE A 8 25.89 1.48 -12.96
CA ILE A 8 25.51 2.63 -12.15
C ILE A 8 26.37 2.69 -10.89
N LYS A 9 26.53 3.91 -10.39
CA LYS A 9 27.20 4.18 -9.12
C LYS A 9 26.15 4.60 -8.10
N ILE A 10 26.07 3.92 -6.96
CA ILE A 10 25.20 4.32 -5.85
C ILE A 10 26.07 4.61 -4.63
N LYS A 11 25.86 5.79 -4.04
CA LYS A 11 26.52 6.17 -2.78
C LYS A 11 25.57 5.85 -1.63
N LEU A 12 26.03 5.04 -0.67
CA LEU A 12 25.37 4.81 0.60
C LEU A 12 26.32 5.28 1.71
N ASN A 13 25.92 6.31 2.45
CA ASN A 13 26.78 7.01 3.41
C ASN A 13 28.11 7.43 2.76
N ASP A 14 29.25 6.98 3.29
CA ASP A 14 30.58 7.31 2.77
C ASP A 14 31.08 6.32 1.70
N ASN A 15 30.35 5.25 1.43
CA ASN A 15 30.74 4.21 0.49
C ASN A 15 30.08 4.42 -0.88
N GLU A 16 30.88 4.31 -1.95
CA GLU A 16 30.38 4.23 -3.33
C GLU A 16 30.43 2.78 -3.82
N PHE A 17 29.30 2.32 -4.34
CA PHE A 17 29.11 0.99 -4.90
C PHE A 17 28.92 1.10 -6.42
N GLU A 18 29.78 0.43 -7.16
CA GLU A 18 29.62 0.22 -8.60
C GLU A 18 28.80 -1.06 -8.81
N LEU A 19 27.65 -0.91 -9.45
CA LEU A 19 26.65 -1.96 -9.62
C LEU A 19 26.29 -2.11 -11.10
N THR A 20 26.12 -3.35 -11.53
CA THR A 20 25.58 -3.68 -12.84
C THR A 20 24.12 -4.07 -12.68
N ILE A 21 23.22 -3.32 -13.31
CA ILE A 21 21.78 -3.61 -13.34
C ILE A 21 21.45 -4.29 -14.65
N ASN A 22 20.95 -5.53 -14.56
CA ASN A 22 20.58 -6.32 -15.73
C ASN A 22 19.09 -6.21 -16.02
N GLU A 23 18.74 -6.18 -17.30
CA GLU A 23 17.35 -6.42 -17.68
C GLU A 23 16.94 -7.88 -17.42
N PRO A 24 15.73 -8.11 -16.89
CA PRO A 24 15.25 -9.45 -16.60
C PRO A 24 15.07 -10.25 -17.89
N ASN A 25 15.66 -11.44 -17.94
CA ASN A 25 15.44 -12.40 -19.02
C ASN A 25 14.07 -13.10 -18.90
N ALA A 26 13.68 -13.90 -19.90
CA ALA A 26 12.36 -14.54 -19.94
C ALA A 26 12.05 -15.40 -18.70
N LYS A 27 13.06 -16.09 -18.13
CA LYS A 27 12.92 -16.90 -16.91
C LYS A 27 12.73 -16.02 -15.68
N GLU A 28 13.54 -14.97 -15.53
CA GLU A 28 13.45 -14.00 -14.42
C GLU A 28 12.13 -13.23 -14.45
N ARG A 29 11.68 -12.78 -15.63
CA ARG A 29 10.35 -12.16 -15.80
C ARG A 29 9.24 -13.09 -15.31
N LYS A 30 9.30 -14.37 -15.66
CA LYS A 30 8.33 -15.37 -15.20
C LYS A 30 8.38 -15.57 -13.69
N LEU A 31 9.57 -15.57 -13.08
CA LEU A 31 9.72 -15.69 -11.61
C LEU A 31 9.16 -14.48 -10.86
N LEU A 32 9.44 -13.27 -11.36
CA LEU A 32 8.89 -12.03 -10.80
C LEU A 32 7.36 -11.99 -10.94
N GLU A 33 6.84 -12.41 -12.09
CA GLU A 33 5.39 -12.47 -12.33
C GLU A 33 4.70 -13.48 -11.41
N LEU A 34 5.29 -14.66 -11.19
CA LEU A 34 4.74 -15.64 -10.23
C LEU A 34 4.69 -15.08 -8.80
N LYS A 35 5.74 -14.36 -8.37
CA LYS A 35 5.75 -13.69 -7.06
C LYS A 35 4.71 -12.57 -6.98
N ARG A 36 4.54 -11.78 -8.05
CA ARG A 36 3.48 -10.75 -8.14
C ARG A 36 2.09 -11.36 -8.05
N GLN A 37 1.84 -12.43 -8.80
CA GLN A 37 0.55 -13.13 -8.81
C GLN A 37 0.22 -13.76 -7.47
N ALA A 38 1.21 -14.24 -6.72
CA ALA A 38 0.99 -14.74 -5.37
C ALA A 38 0.41 -13.66 -4.44
N GLY A 39 0.83 -12.41 -4.59
CA GLY A 39 0.32 -11.27 -3.82
C GLY A 39 -1.01 -10.69 -4.32
N GLN A 40 -1.49 -11.08 -5.51
CA GLN A 40 -2.72 -10.53 -6.09
C GLN A 40 -3.95 -10.88 -5.23
N LYS A 41 -4.02 -12.10 -4.70
CA LYS A 41 -5.15 -12.52 -3.84
C LYS A 41 -5.24 -11.71 -2.55
N ASP A 42 -4.10 -11.34 -1.98
CA ASP A 42 -4.07 -10.50 -0.78
C ASP A 42 -4.50 -9.08 -1.12
N LEU A 43 -4.08 -8.55 -2.27
CA LEU A 43 -4.52 -7.24 -2.77
C LEU A 43 -6.03 -7.20 -2.96
N ASP A 44 -6.61 -8.18 -3.66
CA ASP A 44 -8.06 -8.27 -3.88
C ASP A 44 -8.83 -8.34 -2.54
N ARG A 45 -8.29 -9.08 -1.56
CA ARG A 45 -8.86 -9.17 -0.22
C ARG A 45 -8.83 -7.82 0.51
N PHE A 46 -7.71 -7.08 0.41
CA PHE A 46 -7.58 -5.76 1.03
C PHE A 46 -8.50 -4.72 0.38
N GLU A 47 -8.66 -4.76 -0.94
CA GLU A 47 -9.60 -3.91 -1.65
C GLU A 47 -11.04 -4.15 -1.18
N ALA A 48 -11.44 -5.43 -1.06
CA ALA A 48 -12.76 -5.77 -0.54
C ALA A 48 -12.97 -5.27 0.90
N GLN A 49 -11.95 -5.39 1.77
CA GLN A 49 -12.00 -4.87 3.13
C GLN A 49 -12.11 -3.34 3.17
N LYS A 50 -11.37 -2.64 2.31
CA LYS A 50 -11.44 -1.18 2.18
C LYS A 50 -12.82 -0.72 1.72
N VAL A 51 -13.39 -1.37 0.71
CA VAL A 51 -14.75 -1.05 0.23
C VAL A 51 -15.77 -1.25 1.34
N ALA A 52 -15.70 -2.37 2.09
CA ALA A 52 -16.61 -2.62 3.20
C ALA A 52 -16.46 -1.59 4.35
N TYR A 53 -15.23 -1.17 4.62
CA TYR A 53 -14.92 -0.13 5.60
C TYR A 53 -15.51 1.24 5.18
N GLU A 54 -15.29 1.66 3.94
CA GLU A 54 -15.82 2.91 3.38
C GLU A 54 -17.35 2.91 3.37
N GLU A 55 -17.98 1.79 3.02
CA GLU A 55 -19.44 1.65 3.05
C GLU A 55 -19.98 1.78 4.48
N SER A 56 -19.31 1.17 5.46
CA SER A 56 -19.69 1.30 6.87
C SER A 56 -19.57 2.75 7.37
N LEU A 57 -18.53 3.47 6.95
CA LEU A 57 -18.39 4.91 7.26
C LEU A 57 -19.50 5.75 6.64
N ARG A 58 -19.89 5.48 5.39
CA ARG A 58 -21.02 6.15 4.74
C ARG A 58 -22.33 5.90 5.48
N GLN A 59 -22.57 4.66 5.91
CA GLN A 59 -23.75 4.32 6.70
C GLN A 59 -23.77 5.05 8.05
N ILE A 60 -22.62 5.16 8.72
CA ILE A 60 -22.50 5.96 9.96
C ILE A 60 -22.82 7.43 9.67
N SER A 61 -22.20 8.02 8.65
CA SER A 61 -22.43 9.44 8.29
C SER A 61 -23.90 9.72 8.01
N HIS A 62 -24.53 8.91 7.16
CA HIS A 62 -25.95 9.05 6.84
C HIS A 62 -26.84 8.93 8.10
N LYS A 63 -26.55 7.96 8.99
CA LYS A 63 -27.32 7.82 10.24
C LYS A 63 -27.08 9.00 11.19
N GLN A 64 -25.88 9.58 11.23
CA GLN A 64 -25.58 10.78 12.01
C GLN A 64 -26.33 12.01 11.50
N GLU A 65 -26.45 12.16 10.18
CA GLU A 65 -27.27 13.20 9.55
C GLU A 65 -28.74 13.05 9.95
N MET A 66 -29.29 11.84 9.88
CA MET A 66 -30.67 11.55 10.33
C MET A 66 -30.87 11.84 11.82
N VAL A 67 -29.91 11.45 12.67
CA VAL A 67 -29.96 11.81 14.11
C VAL A 67 -29.97 13.33 14.29
N THR A 68 -29.17 14.06 13.53
CA THR A 68 -29.10 15.53 13.62
C THR A 68 -30.43 16.16 13.21
N LEU A 69 -30.98 15.74 12.07
CA LEU A 69 -32.28 16.19 11.59
C LEU A 69 -33.40 15.87 12.59
N ASN A 70 -33.42 14.66 13.15
CA ASN A 70 -34.41 14.27 14.15
C ASN A 70 -34.30 15.12 15.42
N LEU A 71 -33.08 15.44 15.85
CA LEU A 71 -32.88 16.33 17.00
C LEU A 71 -33.32 17.77 16.70
N GLU A 72 -33.17 18.26 15.47
CA GLU A 72 -33.69 19.56 15.05
C GLU A 72 -35.22 19.58 15.04
N LEU A 73 -35.85 18.61 14.37
CA LEU A 73 -37.31 18.45 14.32
C LEU A 73 -37.93 18.28 15.71
N SER A 74 -37.23 17.60 16.63
CA SER A 74 -37.71 17.40 18.01
C SER A 74 -37.94 18.69 18.79
N LYS A 75 -37.32 19.81 18.35
CA LYS A 75 -37.51 21.13 18.97
C LYS A 75 -38.89 21.72 18.65
N GLU A 76 -39.51 21.28 17.57
CA GLU A 76 -40.79 21.81 17.08
C GLU A 76 -41.98 20.88 17.39
N LEU A 77 -41.73 19.58 17.56
CA LEU A 77 -42.75 18.56 17.84
C LEU A 77 -43.14 18.45 19.31
N LYS A 78 -44.34 17.88 19.57
CA LYS A 78 -44.87 17.62 20.92
C LYS A 78 -45.66 16.31 20.96
N GLY A 79 -45.91 15.81 22.17
CA GLY A 79 -46.77 14.64 22.38
C GLY A 79 -46.20 13.37 21.73
N ASP A 80 -47.08 12.56 21.15
CA ASP A 80 -46.73 11.22 20.65
C ASP A 80 -45.77 11.25 19.45
N GLU A 81 -45.84 12.28 18.61
CA GLU A 81 -44.92 12.46 17.46
C GLU A 81 -43.48 12.68 17.93
N LEU A 82 -43.29 13.49 18.97
CA LEU A 82 -41.99 13.69 19.60
C LEU A 82 -41.45 12.38 20.20
N VAL A 83 -42.30 11.60 20.86
CA VAL A 83 -41.90 10.32 21.46
C VAL A 83 -41.45 9.33 20.39
N ALA A 84 -42.18 9.23 19.28
CA ALA A 84 -41.82 8.38 18.16
C ALA A 84 -40.45 8.77 17.57
N LEU A 85 -40.23 10.06 17.33
CA LEU A 85 -38.99 10.59 16.78
C LEU A 85 -37.78 10.35 17.70
N LEU A 86 -37.95 10.51 19.01
CA LEU A 86 -36.90 10.21 19.99
C LEU A 86 -36.56 8.72 20.05
N LYS A 87 -37.55 7.84 19.87
CA LYS A 87 -37.35 6.39 19.78
C LYS A 87 -36.51 6.03 18.56
N GLU A 88 -36.86 6.56 17.40
CA GLU A 88 -36.11 6.39 16.15
C GLU A 88 -34.67 6.92 16.31
N THR A 89 -34.51 8.10 16.90
CA THR A 89 -33.18 8.70 17.17
C THR A 89 -32.32 7.79 18.05
N LYS A 90 -32.90 7.18 19.09
CA LYS A 90 -32.20 6.22 19.95
C LYS A 90 -31.79 4.97 19.19
N GLU A 91 -32.67 4.46 18.33
CA GLU A 91 -32.37 3.29 17.50
C GLU A 91 -31.23 3.57 16.50
N LEU A 92 -31.26 4.72 15.82
CA LEU A 92 -30.18 5.16 14.95
C LEU A 92 -28.84 5.27 15.69
N LYS A 93 -28.83 5.85 16.90
CA LYS A 93 -27.63 5.92 17.74
C LYS A 93 -27.10 4.53 18.12
N ASN A 94 -27.99 3.60 18.45
CA ASN A 94 -27.60 2.22 18.75
C ASN A 94 -27.00 1.52 17.52
N GLN A 95 -27.58 1.73 16.33
CA GLN A 95 -27.05 1.19 15.08
C GLN A 95 -25.66 1.78 14.75
N ILE A 96 -25.47 3.09 14.93
CA ILE A 96 -24.16 3.74 14.79
C ILE A 96 -23.14 3.10 15.74
N TYR A 97 -23.51 2.93 17.01
CA TYR A 97 -22.63 2.31 18.01
C TYR A 97 -22.27 0.87 17.61
N ALA A 98 -23.24 0.07 17.18
CA ALA A 98 -23.01 -1.31 16.75
C ALA A 98 -22.03 -1.40 15.57
N ILE A 99 -22.19 -0.54 14.55
CA ILE A 99 -21.25 -0.47 13.42
C ILE A 99 -19.87 -0.02 13.91
N SER A 100 -19.81 1.06 14.69
CA SER A 100 -18.54 1.65 15.16
C SER A 100 -17.72 0.69 16.02
N THR A 101 -18.35 -0.16 16.81
CA THR A 101 -17.65 -1.14 17.67
C THR A 101 -17.00 -2.29 16.90
N THR A 102 -17.48 -2.57 15.68
CA THR A 102 -16.96 -3.62 14.82
C THR A 102 -16.12 -3.08 13.68
N LEU A 103 -16.18 -1.77 13.43
CA LEU A 103 -15.42 -1.07 12.41
C LEU A 103 -13.93 -1.10 12.73
N LYS A 104 -13.15 -1.69 11.84
CA LYS A 104 -11.69 -1.73 11.91
C LYS A 104 -11.13 -1.19 10.62
N GLU A 105 -10.20 -0.26 10.74
CA GLU A 105 -9.44 0.24 9.60
C GLU A 105 -8.64 -0.92 8.97
N PRO A 106 -8.63 -1.07 7.63
CA PRO A 106 -7.79 -2.06 6.97
C PRO A 106 -6.30 -1.83 7.27
N ASP A 107 -5.59 -2.88 7.69
CA ASP A 107 -4.15 -2.81 7.97
C ASP A 107 -3.34 -3.14 6.73
N PHE A 108 -2.75 -2.13 6.08
CA PHE A 108 -1.98 -2.30 4.84
C PHE A 108 -0.54 -2.81 5.04
N LYS A 109 -0.05 -2.90 6.29
CA LYS A 109 1.33 -3.33 6.58
C LYS A 109 1.71 -4.68 5.96
N PRO A 110 0.85 -5.71 5.93
CA PRO A 110 1.19 -6.98 5.29
C PRO A 110 1.41 -6.85 3.77
N LEU A 111 0.65 -5.96 3.11
CA LEU A 111 0.82 -5.71 1.67
C LEU A 111 2.13 -4.97 1.39
N GLU A 112 2.46 -3.98 2.24
CA GLU A 112 3.73 -3.26 2.15
C GLU A 112 4.93 -4.21 2.35
N ALA A 113 4.86 -5.09 3.37
CA ALA A 113 5.89 -6.10 3.60
C ALA A 113 6.03 -7.06 2.40
N GLY A 114 4.91 -7.53 1.84
CA GLY A 114 4.93 -8.39 0.65
C GLY A 114 5.53 -7.71 -0.58
N LEU A 115 5.26 -6.41 -0.77
CA LEU A 115 5.87 -5.63 -1.84
C LEU A 115 7.39 -5.48 -1.63
N GLU A 116 7.81 -5.16 -0.43
CA GLU A 116 9.23 -5.05 -0.07
C GLU A 116 9.98 -6.37 -0.32
N ASP A 117 9.38 -7.52 0.04
CA ASP A 117 9.96 -8.84 -0.24
C ASP A 117 10.11 -9.13 -1.74
N ILE A 118 9.13 -8.72 -2.56
CA ILE A 118 9.21 -8.86 -4.02
C ILE A 118 10.34 -7.99 -4.58
N LEU A 119 10.49 -6.77 -4.07
CA LEU A 119 11.51 -5.82 -4.52
C LEU A 119 12.91 -6.23 -4.08
N ARG A 120 13.04 -6.80 -2.88
CA ARG A 120 14.27 -7.45 -2.41
C ARG A 120 14.67 -8.61 -3.30
N TYR A 121 13.73 -9.52 -3.60
CA TYR A 121 13.96 -10.63 -4.52
C TYR A 121 14.33 -10.15 -5.92
N LYS A 122 13.72 -9.06 -6.41
CA LYS A 122 14.10 -8.41 -7.66
C LYS A 122 15.55 -7.90 -7.62
N SER A 123 15.98 -7.30 -6.51
CA SER A 123 17.37 -6.85 -6.32
C SER A 123 18.36 -8.02 -6.35
N GLU A 124 18.03 -9.12 -5.67
CA GLU A 124 18.85 -10.34 -5.70
C GLU A 124 18.98 -10.92 -7.12
N LEU A 125 17.95 -10.81 -7.96
CA LEU A 125 17.98 -11.31 -9.33
C LEU A 125 18.73 -10.38 -10.30
N LEU A 126 18.47 -9.08 -10.23
CA LEU A 126 18.83 -8.16 -11.31
C LEU A 126 20.11 -7.36 -11.05
N ILE A 127 20.51 -7.22 -9.79
CA ILE A 127 21.76 -6.55 -9.42
C ILE A 127 22.89 -7.58 -9.46
N SER A 128 23.99 -7.22 -10.14
CA SER A 128 25.24 -7.96 -10.18
C SER A 128 26.44 -7.02 -9.99
N GLY A 129 27.62 -7.59 -9.78
CA GLY A 129 28.86 -6.86 -9.57
C GLY A 129 29.63 -7.40 -8.37
N ALA A 130 30.92 -7.05 -8.26
CA ALA A 130 31.82 -7.59 -7.23
C ALA A 130 31.39 -7.22 -5.80
N LYS A 131 30.72 -6.08 -5.61
CA LYS A 131 30.26 -5.58 -4.30
C LYS A 131 28.75 -5.75 -4.07
N LYS A 132 28.05 -6.56 -4.86
CA LYS A 132 26.60 -6.75 -4.75
C LYS A 132 26.18 -7.16 -3.33
N ASP A 133 26.81 -8.17 -2.78
CA ASP A 133 26.38 -8.75 -1.49
C ASP A 133 26.62 -7.77 -0.34
N GLU A 134 27.74 -7.04 -0.38
CA GLU A 134 28.06 -5.95 0.55
C GLU A 134 27.04 -4.81 0.44
N PHE A 135 26.65 -4.45 -0.78
CA PHE A 135 25.65 -3.43 -1.05
C PHE A 135 24.26 -3.81 -0.50
N LEU A 136 23.77 -5.02 -0.81
CA LEU A 136 22.46 -5.48 -0.32
C LEU A 136 22.43 -5.62 1.20
N LYS A 137 23.54 -6.08 1.81
CA LYS A 137 23.69 -6.11 3.26
C LYS A 137 23.64 -4.72 3.88
N SER A 138 24.28 -3.73 3.23
CA SER A 138 24.23 -2.33 3.68
C SER A 138 22.82 -1.74 3.59
N ILE A 139 22.05 -2.08 2.56
CA ILE A 139 20.64 -1.69 2.44
C ILE A 139 19.82 -2.23 3.62
N ASP A 140 19.98 -3.53 3.93
CA ASP A 140 19.28 -4.18 5.05
C ASP A 140 19.70 -3.57 6.41
N GLU A 141 21.01 -3.38 6.65
CA GLU A 141 21.54 -2.81 7.90
C GLU A 141 21.10 -1.37 8.13
N LEU A 142 21.02 -0.57 7.07
CA LEU A 142 20.54 0.81 7.13
C LEU A 142 19.01 0.92 7.13
N SER A 143 18.29 -0.22 7.08
CA SER A 143 16.82 -0.26 6.98
C SER A 143 16.28 0.58 5.82
N ILE A 144 16.99 0.59 4.70
CA ILE A 144 16.56 1.31 3.49
C ILE A 144 15.52 0.44 2.77
N SER A 145 14.37 1.02 2.47
CA SER A 145 13.32 0.36 1.68
C SER A 145 13.83 -0.01 0.29
N TYR A 146 13.53 -1.23 -0.16
CA TYR A 146 13.85 -1.70 -1.50
C TYR A 146 13.02 -0.97 -2.57
N LYS A 147 11.84 -0.44 -2.22
CA LYS A 147 11.11 0.49 -3.08
C LYS A 147 11.92 1.75 -3.35
N PHE A 148 12.43 2.39 -2.29
CA PHE A 148 13.28 3.57 -2.42
C PHE A 148 14.54 3.27 -3.24
N LEU A 149 15.19 2.13 -2.99
CA LEU A 149 16.34 1.69 -3.77
C LEU A 149 16.03 1.60 -5.27
N TRP A 150 14.91 0.96 -5.64
CA TRP A 150 14.54 0.79 -7.05
C TRP A 150 14.14 2.11 -7.72
N ASP A 151 13.57 3.07 -6.98
CA ASP A 151 13.31 4.41 -7.50
C ASP A 151 14.62 5.15 -7.81
N GLU A 152 15.63 5.04 -6.95
CA GLU A 152 16.96 5.61 -7.19
C GLU A 152 17.69 4.93 -8.36
N ILE A 153 17.61 3.61 -8.47
CA ILE A 153 18.14 2.86 -9.62
C ILE A 153 17.47 3.34 -10.91
N ALA A 154 16.14 3.47 -10.93
CA ALA A 154 15.39 3.88 -12.12
C ALA A 154 15.82 5.26 -12.62
N LYS A 155 16.02 6.22 -11.71
CA LYS A 155 16.54 7.56 -12.06
C LYS A 155 17.91 7.48 -12.72
N LYS A 156 18.84 6.70 -12.17
CA LYS A 156 20.22 6.57 -12.70
C LYS A 156 20.27 5.81 -14.01
N VAL A 157 19.52 4.72 -14.14
CA VAL A 157 19.38 3.98 -15.40
C VAL A 157 18.76 4.86 -16.48
N GLY A 158 17.75 5.67 -16.14
CA GLY A 158 17.17 6.65 -17.06
C GLY A 158 18.21 7.61 -17.64
N VAL A 159 19.07 8.17 -16.79
CA VAL A 159 20.18 9.05 -17.20
C VAL A 159 21.20 8.32 -18.07
N GLU A 160 21.58 7.08 -17.72
CA GLU A 160 22.53 6.29 -18.52
C GLU A 160 21.95 5.87 -19.88
N SER A 161 20.65 5.57 -19.93
CA SER A 161 19.97 5.18 -21.18
C SER A 161 19.91 6.32 -22.20
N GLN A 162 19.86 7.58 -21.75
CA GLN A 162 19.91 8.78 -22.60
C GLN A 162 21.31 9.09 -23.14
N LYS A 163 22.37 8.48 -22.58
CA LYS A 163 23.77 8.67 -23.02
C LYS A 163 24.22 7.67 -24.07
N LYS A 164 23.51 6.55 -24.24
CA LYS A 164 23.79 5.56 -25.30
C LYS A 164 23.07 6.00 -26.59
N PRO A 165 23.79 6.36 -27.67
CA PRO A 165 23.18 6.70 -28.96
C PRO A 165 22.55 5.50 -29.67
#